data_AF-A0A963QAU2-F1
#
_entry.id   AF-A0A963QAU2-F1
#
_cell.length_a   1.000
_cell.length_b   1.000
_cell.length_c   1.000
_cell.angle_alpha   90.00
_cell.angle_beta   90.00
_cell.angle_gamma   90.00
#
_symmetry.space_group_name_H-M   'P 1'
#
loop_
_entity.id
_entity.type
_entity.pdbx_description
1 polymer ?
#
loop_
_entity_poly.entity_id
_entity_poly.type
_entity_poly.pdbx_seq_one_letter_code
_entity_poly.pdbx_strand_id
1 'polypeptide(L)'
;MPSLLNIGASALLTNQQVLRTTGNNIANVNTAGYSRQEVLLEPRLGVNYDQGYYGGGVDAVTVLRSHSVMLTRQVALTGSIAASDEKRLEQLRKL
;
A
#
# COMPACT_ATOMS: atom_id res chain seq x y z
N MET A 1 -24.57 2.90 20.50
CA MET A 1 -25.25 2.93 19.18
C MET A 1 -24.35 3.65 18.19
N PRO A 2 -24.10 3.13 16.98
CA PRO A 2 -23.47 3.93 15.94
C PRO A 2 -24.50 4.96 15.45
N SER A 3 -24.41 6.19 15.96
CA SER A 3 -25.19 7.32 15.45
C SER A 3 -24.68 7.68 14.05
N LEU A 4 -25.53 8.27 13.18
CA LEU A 4 -25.12 8.87 11.91
C LEU A 4 -23.89 9.78 12.08
N LEU A 5 -23.78 10.45 13.23
CA LEU A 5 -22.62 11.26 13.60
C LEU A 5 -21.33 10.44 13.72
N ASN A 6 -21.39 9.22 14.25
CA ASN A 6 -20.21 8.33 14.33
C ASN A 6 -19.80 7.85 12.94
N ILE A 7 -20.76 7.57 12.06
CA ILE A 7 -20.49 7.22 10.65
C ILE A 7 -19.81 8.38 9.94
N GLY A 8 -20.38 9.59 10.05
CA GLY A 8 -19.81 10.81 9.48
C GLY A 8 -18.41 11.12 10.03
N ALA A 9 -18.21 11.00 11.34
CA ALA A 9 -16.92 11.19 11.97
C ALA A 9 -15.88 10.17 11.47
N SER A 10 -16.24 8.88 11.37
CA SER A 10 -15.36 7.84 10.83
C SER A 10 -14.97 8.12 9.38
N ALA A 11 -15.91 8.58 8.55
CA ALA A 11 -15.65 8.93 7.16
C ALA A 11 -14.72 10.14 7.02
N LEU A 12 -14.87 11.16 7.87
CA LEU A 12 -14.00 12.34 7.87
C LEU A 12 -12.57 12.00 8.32
N LEU A 13 -12.42 11.25 9.41
CA LEU A 13 -11.12 10.83 9.91
C LEU A 13 -10.39 9.95 8.89
N THR A 14 -11.13 9.03 8.27
CA THR A 14 -10.60 8.15 7.23
C THR A 14 -10.18 8.95 5.99
N ASN A 15 -10.99 9.91 5.54
CA ASN A 15 -10.61 10.80 4.43
C ASN A 15 -9.38 11.66 4.76
N GLN A 16 -9.24 12.15 5.99
CA GLN A 16 -8.04 12.87 6.41
C GLN A 16 -6.79 12.01 6.24
N GLN A 17 -6.86 10.72 6.58
CA GLN A 17 -5.75 9.79 6.39
C GLN A 17 -5.45 9.55 4.90
N VAL A 18 -6.47 9.39 4.06
CA VAL A 18 -6.33 9.29 2.59
C VAL A 18 -5.62 10.52 2.01
N LEU A 19 -6.01 11.72 2.46
CA LEU A 19 -5.40 12.97 2.02
C LEU A 19 -3.93 13.08 2.46
N ARG A 20 -3.60 12.64 3.68
CA ARG A 20 -2.20 12.61 4.14
C ARG A 20 -1.33 11.69 3.29
N THR A 21 -1.82 10.49 2.96
CA THR A 21 -1.09 9.56 2.08
C THR A 21 -0.95 10.13 0.68
N THR A 22 -2.01 10.75 0.14
CA THR A 22 -1.98 11.44 -1.15
C THR A 22 -0.95 12.58 -1.16
N GLY A 23 -0.91 13.40 -0.11
CA GLY A 23 0.08 14.47 0.04
C GLY A 23 1.51 13.95 0.08
N ASN A 24 1.76 12.86 0.82
CA ASN A 24 3.07 12.20 0.85
C ASN A 24 3.47 11.65 -0.53
N ASN A 25 2.53 11.04 -1.26
CA ASN A 25 2.77 10.54 -2.61
C ASN A 25 3.15 11.66 -3.58
N ILE A 26 2.44 12.79 -3.51
CA ILE A 26 2.72 13.96 -4.35
C ILE A 26 4.10 14.53 -4.02
N ALA A 27 4.41 14.70 -2.73
CA ALA A 27 5.68 15.26 -2.28
C ALA A 27 6.89 14.42 -2.71
N ASN A 28 6.71 13.09 -2.84
CA ASN A 28 7.79 12.16 -3.15
C ASN A 28 7.70 11.55 -4.56
N VAL A 29 6.83 12.07 -5.44
CA VAL A 29 6.61 11.49 -6.77
C VAL A 29 7.88 11.47 -7.63
N ASN A 30 8.78 12.44 -7.43
CA ASN A 30 10.05 12.55 -8.15
C ASN A 30 11.25 11.99 -7.36
N THR A 31 11.03 11.42 -6.18
CA THR A 31 12.09 10.83 -5.37
C THR A 31 12.40 9.43 -5.90
N ALA A 32 13.62 9.23 -6.41
CA ALA A 32 14.05 7.93 -6.91
C ALA A 32 13.92 6.84 -5.82
N GLY A 33 13.33 5.69 -6.18
CA GLY A 33 13.07 4.60 -5.24
C GLY A 33 11.85 4.79 -4.34
N TYR A 34 11.13 5.92 -4.41
CA TYR A 34 9.87 6.07 -3.70
C TYR A 34 8.81 5.13 -4.25
N SER A 35 8.17 4.38 -3.35
CA SER A 35 7.03 3.52 -3.68
C SER A 35 5.75 4.20 -3.22
N ARG A 36 4.83 4.42 -4.18
CA ARG A 36 3.52 5.01 -3.91
C ARG A 36 2.79 4.22 -2.81
N GLN A 37 2.17 4.93 -1.89
CA GLN A 37 1.36 4.36 -0.81
C GLN A 37 -0.13 4.50 -1.14
N GLU A 38 -0.94 3.49 -0.82
CA GLU A 38 -2.38 3.45 -1.05
C GLU A 38 -3.07 3.09 0.27
N VAL A 39 -4.14 3.81 0.62
CA VAL A 39 -4.91 3.55 1.85
C VAL A 39 -6.01 2.55 1.51
N LEU A 40 -5.97 1.38 2.15
CA LEU A 40 -7.05 0.41 2.07
C LEU A 40 -8.18 0.79 3.02
N LEU A 41 -9.39 0.85 2.49
CA LEU A 41 -10.61 1.21 3.19
C LEU A 41 -11.46 -0.06 3.33
N GLU A 42 -11.92 -0.36 4.54
CA GLU A 42 -12.87 -1.46 4.75
C GLU A 42 -14.13 -0.97 5.47
N PRO A 43 -15.31 -1.48 5.08
CA PRO A 43 -16.54 -1.16 5.77
C PRO A 43 -16.55 -1.81 7.16
N ARG A 44 -16.91 -1.03 8.17
CA ARG A 44 -17.15 -1.58 9.51
C ARG A 44 -18.47 -2.34 9.52
N LEU A 45 -18.47 -3.55 10.08
CA LEU A 45 -19.66 -4.40 10.22
C LEU A 45 -20.82 -3.60 10.83
N GLY A 46 -21.94 -3.59 10.12
CA GLY A 46 -23.17 -2.96 10.57
C GLY A 46 -23.93 -3.82 11.56
N VAL A 47 -24.92 -3.21 12.22
CA VAL A 47 -25.82 -3.90 13.15
C VAL A 47 -27.18 -4.01 12.49
N ASN A 48 -27.75 -5.23 12.48
CA ASN A 48 -29.12 -5.47 12.06
C ASN A 48 -30.08 -5.13 13.21
N TYR A 49 -31.10 -4.35 12.91
CA TYR A 49 -32.23 -4.09 13.80
C TYR A 49 -33.51 -4.55 13.11
N ASP A 50 -34.58 -4.75 13.88
CA ASP A 50 -35.90 -5.16 13.36
C ASP A 50 -36.46 -4.23 12.27
N GLN A 51 -35.98 -2.98 12.19
CA GLN A 51 -36.40 -1.99 11.19
C GLN A 51 -35.39 -1.79 10.04
N GLY A 52 -34.29 -2.56 9.98
CA GLY A 52 -33.33 -2.51 8.89
C GLY A 52 -31.86 -2.65 9.30
N TYR A 53 -30.99 -2.67 8.29
CA TYR A 53 -29.53 -2.75 8.45
C TYR A 53 -28.90 -1.35 8.49
N TYR A 54 -28.16 -1.03 9.56
CA TYR A 54 -27.37 0.19 9.62
C TYR A 54 -25.89 -0.16 9.57
N GLY A 55 -25.17 0.37 8.56
CA GLY A 55 -23.73 0.18 8.40
C GLY A 55 -22.92 0.81 9.54
N GLY A 56 -21.78 0.21 9.89
CA GLY A 56 -20.95 0.64 11.01
C GLY A 56 -20.02 1.83 10.72
N GLY A 57 -19.96 2.30 9.47
CA GLY A 57 -18.99 3.31 9.00
C GLY A 57 -17.86 2.69 8.18
N VAL A 58 -16.76 3.42 8.04
CA VAL A 58 -15.56 3.01 7.29
C VAL A 58 -14.31 3.20 8.15
N ASP A 59 -13.40 2.24 8.09
CA ASP A 59 -12.09 2.31 8.73
C ASP A 59 -10.97 2.24 7.69
N ALA A 60 -9.88 2.97 7.94
CA ALA A 60 -8.62 2.82 7.21
C ALA A 60 -7.85 1.64 7.81
N VAL A 61 -7.83 0.51 7.11
CA VAL A 61 -7.31 -0.75 7.65
C VAL A 61 -5.79 -0.82 7.56
N THR A 62 -5.21 -0.37 6.45
CA THR A 62 -3.75 -0.35 6.28
C THR A 62 -3.32 0.57 5.14
N VAL A 63 -2.04 0.91 5.11
CA VAL A 63 -1.40 1.62 4.00
C VAL A 63 -0.54 0.62 3.23
N LEU A 64 -1.00 0.23 2.03
CA LEU A 64 -0.28 -0.65 1.13
C LEU A 64 0.78 0.16 0.36
N ARG A 65 1.96 -0.42 0.12
CA ARG A 65 2.94 0.15 -0.82
C ARG A 65 2.74 -0.50 -2.18
N SER A 66 2.36 0.30 -3.16
CA SER A 66 2.35 -0.03 -4.58
C SER A 66 3.79 -0.16 -5.09
N HIS A 67 4.42 -1.28 -4.76
CA HIS A 67 5.60 -1.79 -5.47
C HIS A 67 5.18 -3.09 -6.14
N SER A 68 5.57 -3.30 -7.40
CA SER A 68 5.31 -4.57 -8.07
C SER A 68 6.29 -5.60 -7.53
N VAL A 69 5.85 -6.44 -6.60
CA VAL A 69 6.66 -7.51 -6.01
C VAL A 69 7.23 -8.44 -7.08
N MET A 70 6.52 -8.60 -8.20
CA MET A 70 6.97 -9.36 -9.37
C MET A 70 8.16 -8.70 -10.05
N LEU A 71 8.09 -7.39 -10.32
CA LEU A 71 9.22 -6.64 -10.89
C LEU A 71 10.41 -6.61 -9.93
N THR A 72 10.18 -6.40 -8.64
CA THR A 72 11.26 -6.43 -7.64
C THR A 72 11.94 -7.79 -7.60
N ARG A 73 11.16 -8.88 -7.65
CA ARG A 73 11.70 -10.24 -7.73
C ARG A 73 12.48 -10.46 -9.02
N GLN A 74 11.97 -10.01 -10.16
CA GLN A 74 12.65 -10.15 -11.45
C GLN A 74 13.99 -9.41 -11.47
N VAL A 75 14.04 -8.18 -10.97
CA VAL A 75 15.28 -7.40 -10.87
C VAL A 75 16.30 -8.11 -9.97
N ALA A 76 15.87 -8.65 -8.82
CA ALA A 76 16.76 -9.39 -7.92
C ALA A 76 17.31 -10.68 -8.55
N LEU A 77 16.47 -11.42 -9.30
CA LEU A 77 16.89 -12.65 -10.01
C LEU A 77 17.89 -12.32 -11.13
N THR A 78 17.58 -11.34 -11.99
CA THR A 78 18.49 -10.92 -13.07
C THR A 78 19.81 -10.41 -12.51
N GLY A 79 19.80 -9.64 -11.43
CA GLY A 79 21.02 -9.18 -10.76
C GLY A 79 21.86 -10.32 -10.20
N SER A 80 21.22 -11.36 -9.65
CA SER A 80 21.91 -12.55 -9.14
C SER A 80 22.60 -13.34 -10.27
N ILE A 81 21.93 -13.49 -11.42
CA ILE A 81 22.49 -14.16 -12.60
C ILE A 81 23.67 -13.35 -13.14
N ALA A 82 23.50 -12.03 -13.33
CA ALA A 82 24.57 -11.16 -13.81
C ALA A 82 25.81 -11.19 -12.91
N ALA A 83 25.63 -11.18 -11.59
CA ALA A 83 26.73 -11.32 -10.63
C ALA A 83 27.45 -12.68 -10.75
N SER A 84 26.70 -13.75 -11.00
CA SER A 84 27.28 -15.09 -11.21
C SER A 84 28.09 -15.16 -12.50
N ASP A 85 27.63 -14.50 -13.57
CA ASP A 85 28.33 -14.44 -14.85
C ASP A 85 29.60 -13.59 -14.76
N GLU A 86 29.57 -12.49 -14.03
CA GLU A 86 30.74 -11.66 -13.76
C GLU A 86 31.82 -12.45 -13.01
N LYS A 87 31.43 -13.21 -11.99
CA LYS A 87 32.37 -14.10 -11.27
C LYS A 87 32.94 -15.20 -12.14
N ARG A 88 32.13 -15.79 -13.03
CA ARG A 88 32.61 -16.77 -14.01
C ARG A 88 33.63 -16.14 -14.97
N LEU A 89 33.35 -14.94 -15.47
CA LEU A 89 34.26 -14.21 -16.36
C LEU A 89 35.59 -13.89 -15.66
N GLU A 90 35.53 -13.51 -14.38
CA GLU A 90 36.71 -13.22 -13.55
C GLU A 90 37.61 -14.46 -13.39
N GLN A 91 37.02 -15.66 -13.26
CA GLN A 91 37.78 -16.91 -13.20
C GLN A 91 38.43 -17.25 -14.55
N LEU A 92 37.71 -17.06 -15.66
CA LEU A 92 38.25 -17.31 -17.01
C LEU A 92 39.42 -16.39 -17.36
N ARG A 93 39.43 -15.15 -16.87
CA ARG A 93 40.52 -14.19 -17.07
C ARG A 93 41.80 -14.52 -16.28
N LYS A 94 41.72 -15.41 -15.29
CA LYS A 94 42.87 -15.83 -14.46
C LYS A 94 43.56 -17.08 -15.01
N LEU A 95 43.02 -17.66 -16.09
CA LEU A 95 43.64 -18.72 -16.89
C LEU A 95 44.42 -18.11 -18.06
#